data_AF-A0A8S3IYP4-F1
#
_entry.id   AF-A0A8S3IYP4-F1
#
_cell.length_a   1.000
_cell.length_b   1.000
_cell.length_c   1.000
_cell.angle_alpha   90.00
_cell.angle_beta   90.00
_cell.angle_gamma   90.00
#
_symmetry.space_group_name_H-M   'P 1'
#
loop_
_entity.id
_entity.type
_entity.pdbx_description
1 polymer ?
#
loop_
_entity_poly.entity_id
_entity_poly.type
_entity_poly.pdbx_seq_one_letter_code
_entity_poly.pdbx_strand_id
1 'polypeptide(L)' 'MGNKEARVKRGKALSDADVTELSNLSGFTPQQVREWHSGFL' A
#
# COMPACT_ATOMS: atom_id res chain seq x y z
N MET A 1 15.70 -19.60 22.05
CA MET A 1 15.65 -18.13 22.23
C MET A 1 16.07 -17.49 20.91
N GLY A 2 15.16 -16.85 20.19
CA GLY A 2 15.47 -16.22 18.89
C GLY A 2 14.24 -16.08 18.00
N ASN A 3 13.24 -15.32 18.46
CA ASN A 3 12.11 -14.88 17.65
C ASN A 3 12.62 -14.19 16.38
N LYS A 4 12.64 -14.91 15.24
CA LYS A 4 12.87 -14.36 13.89
C LYS A 4 11.59 -13.75 13.30
N GLU A 5 10.60 -13.47 14.14
CA GLU A 5 9.31 -12.88 13.77
C GLU A 5 9.33 -11.36 13.99
N ALA A 6 10.24 -10.64 13.34
CA ALA A 6 10.19 -9.17 13.40
C ALA A 6 10.89 -8.47 12.22
N ARG A 7 11.08 -9.14 11.08
CA ARG A 7 11.18 -8.40 9.81
C ARG A 7 9.78 -7.96 9.45
N VAL A 8 9.35 -6.90 10.14
CA VAL A 8 8.22 -6.06 9.79
C VAL A 8 8.27 -5.90 8.27
N LYS A 9 7.35 -6.56 7.58
CA LYS A 9 7.02 -6.26 6.19
C LYS A 9 6.58 -4.80 6.21
N ARG A 10 7.52 -3.85 6.16
CA ARG A 10 7.21 -2.47 5.80
C ARG A 10 6.54 -2.62 4.45
N GLY A 11 5.22 -2.47 4.44
CA GLY A 11 4.39 -2.67 3.26
C GLY A 11 5.10 -1.98 2.10
N LYS A 12 5.43 -2.76 1.08
CA LYS A 12 6.06 -2.22 -0.12
C LYS A 12 5.17 -1.06 -0.56
N ALA A 13 5.70 0.16 -0.53
CA ALA A 13 4.94 1.30 -1.02
C ALA A 13 4.47 0.96 -2.44
N LEU A 14 3.19 1.22 -2.72
CA LEU A 14 2.66 1.04 -4.06
C LEU A 14 3.53 1.83 -5.03
N SER A 15 3.96 1.19 -6.10
CA SER A 15 4.64 1.89 -7.18
C SER A 15 3.62 2.77 -7.90
N ASP A 16 4.06 3.86 -8.56
CA ASP A 16 3.14 4.76 -9.27
C ASP A 16 2.28 4.03 -10.32
N ALA A 17 2.82 2.97 -10.93
CA ALA A 17 2.08 2.07 -11.82
C ALA A 17 0.92 1.37 -11.08
N ASP A 18 1.20 0.77 -9.91
CA ASP A 18 0.19 0.10 -9.09
C ASP A 18 -0.89 1.09 -8.63
N VAL A 19 -0.49 2.31 -8.22
CA VAL A 19 -1.42 3.37 -7.81
C VAL A 19 -2.34 3.77 -8.96
N THR A 20 -1.79 3.91 -10.16
CA THR A 20 -2.55 4.29 -11.35
C THR A 20 -3.53 3.20 -11.77
N GLU A 21 -3.08 1.94 -11.76
CA GLU A 21 -3.94 0.80 -12.06
C GLU A 21 -5.09 0.67 -11.05
N LEU A 22 -4.78 0.74 -9.76
CA LEU A 22 -5.78 0.70 -8.69
C LEU A 22 -6.74 1.90 -8.74
N SER A 23 -6.24 3.08 -9.10
CA SER A 23 -7.07 4.28 -9.29
C SER A 23 -8.10 4.06 -10.41
N ASN A 24 -7.67 3.50 -11.54
CA ASN A 24 -8.57 3.19 -12.65
C ASN A 24 -9.59 2.10 -12.32
N LEU A 25 -9.19 1.08 -11.55
CA LEU A 25 -10.07 -0.05 -11.19
C LEU A 25 -11.11 0.32 -10.12
N SER A 26 -10.71 1.13 -9.13
CA SER A 26 -11.57 1.49 -7.99
C SER A 26 -12.40 2.76 -8.25
N GLY A 27 -12.01 3.58 -9.23
CA GLY A 27 -12.56 4.92 -9.42
C GLY A 27 -12.08 5.93 -8.36
N PHE A 28 -11.15 5.54 -7.48
CA PHE A 28 -10.53 6.46 -6.52
C PHE A 28 -9.41 7.26 -7.17
N THR A 29 -9.13 8.42 -6.61
CA THR A 29 -7.95 9.20 -7.00
C THR A 29 -6.66 8.50 -6.54
N PRO A 30 -5.52 8.72 -7.22
CA PRO A 30 -4.23 8.17 -6.82
C PRO A 30 -3.85 8.44 -5.35
N GLN A 31 -4.29 9.58 -4.80
CA GLN A 31 -4.03 9.96 -3.42
C GLN A 31 -4.83 9.10 -2.44
N GLN A 32 -6.13 8.89 -2.71
CA GLN A 32 -6.97 8.01 -1.89
C GLN A 32 -6.49 6.56 -1.91
N VAL A 33 -5.97 6.08 -3.05
CA VAL A 33 -5.35 4.75 -3.14
C VAL A 33 -4.11 4.64 -2.23
N ARG A 34 -3.31 5.70 -2.13
CA ARG A 34 -2.15 5.74 -1.23
C ARG A 34 -2.58 5.80 0.24
N GLU A 35 -3.62 6.55 0.57
CA GLU A 35 -4.19 6.64 1.93
C GLU A 35 -4.84 5.33 2.38
N TRP A 36 -5.55 4.66 1.48
CA TRP A 36 -6.08 3.32 1.72
C TRP A 36 -4.95 2.31 1.98
N HIS A 37 -3.91 2.31 1.13
CA HIS A 37 -2.78 1.39 1.30
C HIS A 37 -1.93 1.68 2.55
N SER A 38 -1.86 2.94 2.99
CA SER A 38 -1.17 3.30 4.24
C SER A 38 -1.96 2.92 5.49
N GLY A 39 -3.21 2.47 5.35
CA GLY A 39 -4.10 2.11 6.46
C GLY A 39 -4.69 3.33 7.18
N PHE A 40 -4.80 4.47 6.48
CA PHE A 40 -5.38 5.71 7.03
C PHE A 40 -6.90 5.80 6.82
N LEU A 41 -7.44 5.04 5.87
CA LEU A 41 -8.88 4.79 5.65
C LEU A 41 -9.28 3.44 6.26
#